data_AF-A0A1X1JTS4-F1
#
_entry.id   AF-A0A1X1JTS4-F1
#
_cell.length_a   1.000
_cell.length_b   1.000
_cell.length_c   1.000
_cell.angle_alpha   90.00
_cell.angle_beta   90.00
_cell.angle_gamma   90.00
#
_symmetry.space_group_name_H-M   'P 1'
#
loop_
_entity.id
_entity.type
_entity.pdbx_description
1 polymer ?
#
loop_
_entity_poly.entity_id
_entity_poly.type
_entity_poly.pdbx_seq_one_letter_code
_entity_poly.pdbx_strand_id
1 'polypeptide(L)' 'MGFDKKELIKGYQHTIEQNEEKIIEYSKPCDSRKRRIRALERDLLKKKNKELREKVEELEDEC' A
#
# COMPACT_ATOMS: atom_id res chain seq x y z
N MET A 1 -7.55 15.28 -23.49
CA MET A 1 -7.31 15.23 -22.03
C MET A 1 -6.65 13.89 -21.76
N GLY A 2 -5.33 13.82 -21.93
CA GLY A 2 -4.57 12.62 -21.61
C GLY A 2 -4.49 12.56 -20.09
N PHE A 3 -5.21 11.62 -19.47
CA PHE A 3 -4.98 11.35 -18.07
C PHE A 3 -3.58 10.72 -18.00
N ASP A 4 -2.62 11.54 -17.61
CA ASP A 4 -1.20 11.21 -17.55
C ASP A 4 -1.06 9.90 -16.76
N LYS A 5 -0.62 8.82 -17.42
CA LYS A 5 -0.23 7.56 -16.76
C LYS A 5 0.68 7.84 -15.54
N LYS A 6 1.44 8.95 -15.59
CA LYS A 6 2.26 9.49 -14.49
C LYS A 6 1.46 9.93 -13.26
N GLU A 7 0.29 10.54 -13.42
CA GLU A 7 -0.60 10.88 -12.29
C GLU A 7 -1.18 9.63 -11.64
N LEU A 8 -1.53 8.60 -12.43
CA LEU A 8 -1.96 7.31 -11.89
C LEU A 8 -0.85 6.63 -11.09
N ILE A 9 0.36 6.58 -11.63
CA ILE A 9 1.53 6.02 -10.94
C ILE A 9 1.81 6.79 -9.63
N LYS A 10 1.79 8.13 -9.66
CA LYS A 10 1.92 8.95 -8.46
C LYS A 10 0.83 8.67 -7.43
N GLY A 11 -0.41 8.50 -7.86
CA GLY A 11 -1.53 8.15 -6.97
C GLY A 11 -1.33 6.80 -6.29
N TYR A 12 -0.84 5.80 -7.03
CA TYR A 12 -0.52 4.49 -6.48
C TYR A 12 0.68 4.54 -5.52
N GLN A 13 1.76 5.25 -5.86
CA GLN A 13 2.89 5.47 -4.97
C GLN A 13 2.48 6.15 -3.66
N HIS A 14 1.68 7.21 -3.75
CA HIS A 14 1.17 7.91 -2.57
C HIS A 14 0.30 7.00 -1.68
N THR A 15 -0.50 6.12 -2.29
CA THR A 15 -1.30 5.13 -1.56
C THR A 15 -0.41 4.10 -0.84
N ILE A 16 0.69 3.67 -1.47
CA ILE A 16 1.66 2.75 -0.88
C ILE A 16 2.32 3.41 0.34
N GLU A 17 2.76 4.67 0.24
CA GLU A 17 3.35 5.42 1.37
C GLU A 17 2.40 5.50 2.56
N GLN A 18 1.13 5.88 2.33
CA GLN A 18 0.12 5.92 3.39
C GLN A 18 -0.12 4.56 4.05
N ASN A 19 -0.06 3.47 3.27
CA ASN A 19 -0.21 2.12 3.80
C ASN A 19 1.01 1.69 4.62
N GLU A 20 2.23 2.06 4.19
CA GLU A 20 3.46 1.79 4.94
C GLU A 20 3.47 2.53 6.29
N GLU A 21 3.01 3.77 6.32
CA GLU A 21 2.87 4.55 7.55
C GLU A 21 1.90 3.86 8.54
N LYS A 22 0.75 3.38 8.04
CA LYS A 22 -0.21 2.59 8.85
C LYS A 22 0.39 1.28 9.34
N ILE A 23 1.20 0.59 8.53
CA ILE A 23 1.88 -0.64 8.95
C ILE A 23 2.84 -0.36 10.13
N ILE A 24 3.59 0.75 10.07
CA ILE A 24 4.49 1.19 11.14
C ILE A 24 3.68 1.50 12.41
N GLU A 25 2.56 2.21 12.27
CA GLU A 25 1.66 2.51 13.39
C GLU A 25 1.10 1.22 14.04
N TYR A 26 0.69 0.25 13.22
CA TYR A 26 0.19 -1.04 13.68
C TYR A 26 1.27 -1.95 14.24
N SER A 27 2.54 -1.68 13.95
CA SER A 27 3.68 -2.39 14.53
C SER A 27 4.02 -1.91 15.95
N LYS A 28 3.49 -0.76 16.38
CA LYS A 28 3.64 -0.29 17.76
C LYS A 28 2.90 -1.24 18.72
N PRO A 29 3.39 -1.39 19.97
CA PRO A 29 2.74 -2.24 20.96
C PRO A 29 1.29 -1.80 21.17
N CYS A 30 0.38 -2.77 21.17
CA CYS A 30 -1.06 -2.56 21.32
C CYS A 30 -1.65 -3.62 22.25
N ASP A 31 -2.86 -3.36 22.73
CA ASP A 31 -3.66 -4.28 23.52
C ASP A 31 -3.69 -5.69 22.92
N SER A 32 -3.61 -6.70 23.78
CA SER A 32 -3.62 -8.12 23.39
C SER A 32 -4.83 -8.49 22.52
N ARG A 33 -5.99 -7.88 22.80
CA ARG A 33 -7.24 -8.05 22.02
C ARG A 33 -7.14 -7.52 20.60
N LYS A 34 -6.47 -6.37 20.40
CA LYS A 34 -6.33 -5.71 19.09
C LYS A 34 -5.11 -6.22 18.32
N ARG A 35 -4.16 -6.87 18.99
CA ARG A 35 -2.93 -7.43 18.38
C ARG A 35 -3.23 -8.36 17.20
N ARG A 36 -4.23 -9.23 17.33
CA ARG A 36 -4.61 -10.16 16.25
C ARG A 36 -5.20 -9.42 15.05
N ILE A 37 -6.08 -8.45 15.29
CA ILE A 37 -6.70 -7.63 14.23
C ILE A 37 -5.63 -6.81 13.50
N ARG A 38 -4.75 -6.12 14.24
CA ARG A 38 -3.64 -5.35 13.66
C ARG A 38 -2.64 -6.22 12.90
N ALA A 39 -2.40 -7.46 13.33
CA ALA A 39 -1.58 -8.40 12.58
C ALA A 39 -2.22 -8.72 11.22
N LEU A 40 -3.52 -9.05 11.20
CA LEU A 40 -4.27 -9.30 9.98
C LEU A 40 -4.31 -8.07 9.05
N GLU A 41 -4.52 -6.88 9.61
CA GLU A 41 -4.49 -5.63 8.84
C GLU A 41 -3.11 -5.36 8.23
N ARG A 42 -2.02 -5.60 8.96
CA ARG A 42 -0.66 -5.46 8.42
C ARG A 42 -0.40 -6.43 7.27
N ASP A 43 -0.78 -7.70 7.41
CA ASP A 43 -0.63 -8.68 6.33
C ASP A 43 -1.46 -8.32 5.10
N LEU A 44 -2.69 -7.82 5.32
CA LEU A 44 -3.56 -7.33 4.24
C LEU A 44 -2.94 -6.12 3.53
N LEU A 45 -2.43 -5.14 4.29
CA LEU A 45 -1.79 -3.94 3.73
C LEU A 45 -0.51 -4.29 2.95
N LYS A 46 0.30 -5.24 3.44
CA LYS A 46 1.47 -5.73 2.70
C LYS A 46 1.09 -6.38 1.37
N LYS A 47 0.04 -7.21 1.36
CA LYS A 47 -0.46 -7.83 0.13
C LYS A 47 -0.95 -6.78 -0.86
N LYS A 48 -1.74 -5.80 -0.41
CA LYS A 48 -2.21 -4.69 -1.25
C LYS A 48 -1.06 -3.85 -1.81
N ASN A 49 -0.04 -3.55 -1.00
CA ASN A 49 1.13 -2.80 -1.47
C ASN A 49 1.91 -3.58 -2.54
N LYS A 50 1.98 -4.91 -2.44
CA LYS A 50 2.57 -5.73 -3.49
C LYS A 50 1.78 -5.62 -4.80
N GLU A 51 0.47 -5.81 -4.75
CA GLU A 51 -0.41 -5.69 -5.92
C GLU A 51 -0.37 -4.29 -6.55
N LEU A 52 -0.28 -3.23 -5.74
CA LEU A 52 -0.14 -1.86 -6.23
C LEU A 52 1.21 -1.62 -6.90
N ARG A 53 2.30 -2.21 -6.38
CA ARG A 53 3.63 -2.14 -7.00
C ARG A 53 3.66 -2.87 -8.35
N GLU A 54 3.07 -4.07 -8.42
CA GLU A 54 2.93 -4.83 -9.68
C GLU A 54 2.13 -4.03 -10.72
N LYS A 55 1.00 -3.41 -10.32
CA LYS A 55 0.24 -2.54 -11.23
C LYS A 55 1.00 -1.30 -11.70
N VAL A 56 1.85 -0.72 -10.84
CA VAL A 56 2.69 0.41 -11.24
C VAL A 56 3.72 -0.05 -12.27
N GLU A 57 4.36 -1.20 -12.05
CA GLU A 57 5.32 -1.79 -12.98
C GLU A 57 4.67 -2.13 -14.32
N GLU A 58 3.49 -2.76 -14.34
CA GLU A 58 2.73 -3.02 -15.57
C GLU A 58 2.42 -1.73 -16.35
N LEU A 59 2.05 -0.65 -15.64
CA LEU A 59 1.78 0.65 -16.26
C LEU A 59 3.04 1.35 -16.78
N GLU A 60 4.20 1.07 -16.20
CA GLU A 60 5.51 1.56 -16.64
C GLU A 60 6.04 0.75 -17.83
N ASP A 61 5.83 -0.58 -17.86
CA ASP A 61 6.31 -1.51 -18.90
C ASP A 61 5.46 -1.45 -20.19
N GLU A 62 4.19 -1.05 -20.11
CA GLU A 62 3.33 -0.75 -21.28
C GLU A 62 3.74 0.54 -22.05
N CYS A 63 4.98 1.03 -21.92
CA CYS A 63 5.44 2.30 -22.49
C CYS A 63 6.67 2.20 -23.39
#